data_AF-A0A3L7SNL0-F1
#
_entry.id   AF-A0A3L7SNL0-F1
#
_cell.length_a   1.000
_cell.length_b   1.000
_cell.length_c   1.000
_cell.angle_alpha   90.00
_cell.angle_beta   90.00
_cell.angle_gamma   90.00
#
_symmetry.space_group_name_H-M   'P 1'
#
loop_
_entity.id
_entity.type
_entity.pdbx_description
1 polymer ?
#
loop_
_entity_poly.entity_id
_entity_poly.type
_entity_poly.pdbx_seq_one_letter_code
_entity_poly.pdbx_strand_id
1 'polypeptide(L)' 'MIDGVRCQAKECSLRVEALERIVRREPLRRVHKCVFAVLAMESEPVDPRL' A
#
# COMPACT_ATOMS: atom_id res chain seq x y z
N MET A 1 -6.95 -11.58 11.84
CA MET A 1 -6.29 -10.69 12.83
C MET A 1 -5.17 -10.02 12.08
N ILE A 2 -5.30 -8.72 11.80
CA ILE A 2 -4.19 -7.91 11.28
C ILE A 2 -3.16 -7.95 12.39
N ASP A 3 -2.11 -8.76 12.24
CA ASP A 3 -1.07 -8.92 13.24
C ASP A 3 -0.35 -7.57 13.42
N GLY A 4 -0.89 -6.78 14.35
CA GLY A 4 -0.31 -5.54 14.80
C GLY A 4 1.12 -5.82 15.26
N VAL A 5 2.06 -5.03 14.74
CA VAL A 5 3.48 -4.98 15.13
C VAL A 5 4.46 -5.77 14.24
N ARG A 6 4.08 -6.21 13.03
CA ARG A 6 5.09 -6.67 12.03
C ARG A 6 5.09 -5.81 10.76
N CYS A 7 5.66 -4.61 10.85
CA CYS A 7 5.99 -3.78 9.68
C CYS A 7 6.97 -4.55 8.78
N GLN A 8 6.53 -5.05 7.62
CA GLN A 8 7.48 -5.44 6.59
C GLN A 8 8.15 -4.16 6.06
N ALA A 9 9.49 -4.12 6.00
CA ALA A 9 10.23 -2.92 5.57
C ALA A 9 9.74 -2.37 4.22
N LYS A 10 9.28 -3.25 3.33
CA LYS A 10 8.71 -2.90 2.03
C LYS A 10 7.34 -2.23 2.13
N GLU A 11 6.45 -2.76 2.95
CA GLU A 11 5.12 -2.17 3.17
C GLU A 11 5.24 -0.79 3.81
N CYS A 12 6.10 -0.67 4.84
CA CYS A 12 6.28 0.57 5.56
C CYS A 12 7.03 1.62 4.69
N SER A 13 7.94 1.21 3.81
CA SER A 13 8.54 2.09 2.79
C SER A 13 7.51 2.60 1.77
N LEU A 14 6.63 1.74 1.24
CA LEU A 14 5.61 2.14 0.26
C LEU A 14 4.56 3.09 0.85
N ARG A 15 4.21 2.90 2.13
CA ARG A 15 3.31 3.82 2.87
C ARG A 15 3.93 5.21 3.02
N VAL A 16 5.22 5.28 3.42
CA VAL A 16 5.93 6.56 3.54
C VAL A 16 6.09 7.23 2.18
N GLU A 17 6.44 6.48 1.13
CA GLU A 17 6.55 7.00 -0.22
C GLU A 17 5.22 7.59 -0.73
N ALA A 18 4.09 6.93 -0.45
CA ALA A 18 2.77 7.47 -0.80
C ALA A 18 2.51 8.82 -0.11
N LEU A 19 2.84 8.93 1.19
CA LEU A 19 2.70 10.17 1.96
C LEU A 19 3.58 11.29 1.41
N GLU A 20 4.85 11.00 1.12
CA GLU A 20 5.76 11.99 0.53
C GLU A 20 5.25 12.53 -0.81
N ARG A 21 4.71 11.64 -1.66
CA ARG A 21 4.14 12.02 -2.97
C ARG A 21 2.88 12.87 -2.82
N ILE A 22 2.04 12.61 -1.82
CA ILE A 22 0.88 13.45 -1.48
C ILE A 22 1.33 14.84 -1.06
N VAL A 23 2.33 14.94 -0.16
CA VAL A 23 2.88 16.22 0.30
C VAL A 23 3.49 17.02 -0.85
N ARG A 24 4.17 16.34 -1.79
CA ARG A 24 4.73 16.93 -3.01
C ARG A 24 3.69 17.26 -4.09
N ARG A 25 2.40 17.01 -3.84
CA ARG A 25 1.30 17.21 -4.80
C ARG A 25 1.54 16.53 -6.14
N GLU A 26 2.16 15.35 -6.12
CA GLU A 26 2.34 14.54 -7.32
C GLU A 26 0.99 14.08 -7.88
N PRO A 27 0.89 13.84 -9.21
CA PRO A 27 -0.34 13.40 -9.83
C PRO A 27 -0.87 12.11 -9.18
N LEU A 28 -2.19 12.06 -8.95
CA LEU A 28 -2.88 10.99 -8.20
C LEU A 28 -2.49 9.57 -8.65
N ARG A 29 -2.25 9.36 -9.96
CA ARG A 29 -1.79 8.06 -10.48
C ARG A 29 -0.51 7.53 -9.81
N ARG A 30 0.43 8.42 -9.45
CA ARG A 30 1.69 8.06 -8.77
C ARG A 30 1.45 7.68 -7.31
N VAL A 31 0.59 8.45 -6.62
CA VAL A 31 0.17 8.17 -5.25
C VAL A 31 -0.59 6.84 -5.16
N HIS A 32 -1.60 6.66 -6.03
CA HIS A 32 -2.41 5.45 -6.07
C HIS A 32 -1.61 4.19 -6.35
N LYS A 33 -0.52 4.28 -7.13
CA LYS A 33 0.36 3.12 -7.37
C LYS A 33 0.95 2.58 -6.06
N CYS A 34 1.43 3.44 -5.17
CA CYS A 34 1.99 3.03 -3.89
C CYS A 34 0.91 2.50 -2.94
N VAL A 35 -0.26 3.15 -2.90
CA VAL A 35 -1.40 2.72 -2.06
C VAL A 35 -1.95 1.37 -2.50
N PHE A 36 -2.13 1.14 -3.81
CA PHE A 36 -2.60 -0.16 -4.32
C PHE A 36 -1.56 -1.27 -4.13
N ALA A 37 -0.26 -0.94 -4.17
CA ALA A 37 0.78 -1.93 -3.87
C ALA A 37 0.70 -2.41 -2.41
N VAL A 38 0.44 -1.51 -1.45
CA VAL A 38 0.21 -1.87 -0.05
C VAL A 38 -1.08 -2.68 0.10
N LEU A 39 -2.18 -2.24 -0.50
CA LEU A 39 -3.45 -2.98 -0.46
C LEU A 39 -3.32 -4.40 -1.05
N ALA A 40 -2.55 -4.57 -2.12
CA ALA A 40 -2.29 -5.88 -2.71
C ALA A 40 -1.44 -6.80 -1.81
N MET A 41 -0.58 -6.22 -0.95
CA MET A 41 0.19 -6.99 0.02
C MET A 41 -0.67 -7.45 1.21
N GLU A 42 -1.65 -6.64 1.59
CA GLU A 42 -2.58 -6.95 2.70
C GLU A 42 -3.81 -7.75 2.26
N SER A 43 -4.09 -7.81 0.96
CA SER A 43 -5.25 -8.53 0.44
C SER A 43 -5.00 -10.02 0.43
N GLU A 44 -5.90 -10.77 1.07
CA GLU A 44 -6.00 -12.20 0.82
C GLU A 44 -6.43 -12.46 -0.63
N PRO A 45 -5.93 -13.56 -1.25
CA PRO A 45 -6.36 -13.94 -2.59
C PRO A 45 -7.86 -14.28 -2.55
N VAL A 46 -8.66 -13.47 -3.23
CA VAL A 46 -10.08 -13.76 -3.45
C VAL A 46 -10.18 -14.86 -4.49
N ASP A 47 -10.89 -15.95 -4.18
CA ASP A 47 -11.20 -17.00 -5.15
C ASP A 47 -12.03 -16.40 -6.30
N PRO A 48 -11.58 -16.45 -7.56
CA PRO A 48 -12.30 -15.89 -8.70
C PRO A 48 -13.60 -16.65 -9.06
N ARG A 49 -13.97 -17.70 -8.32
CA ARG A 49 -15.18 -18.51 -8.52
C ARG A 49 -16.37 -18.12 -7.63
N LEU A 50 -16.19 -17.19 -6.70
CA LEU A 50 -17.25 -16.64 -5.83
C LEU A 50 -17.91 -15.41 -6.44
#